data_AF-A0AAD4HBE2-F1
#
_entry.id   AF-A0AAD4HBE2-F1
#
_cell.length_a   1.000
_cell.length_b   1.000
_cell.length_c   1.000
_cell.angle_alpha   90.00
_cell.angle_beta   90.00
_cell.angle_gamma   90.00
#
_symmetry.space_group_name_H-M   'P 1'
#
loop_
_entity.id
_entity.type
_entity.pdbx_description
1 polymer ?
#
loop_
_entity_poly.entity_id
_entity_poly.type
_entity_poly.pdbx_seq_one_letter_code
_entity_poly.pdbx_strand_id
1 'polypeptide(L)'
;MSFSKRALTNTIYSGDLRVIGKAESYTTNSIGYDRILFARPELYDLLFRQIPPGKVHFSNKIVAFDQDSYGVTGTLGDNTAVRVDILVELMVPTTMSVGYVSLLGTTDVLDPLKYPGVLKDDCETSFIIGDKNTPYTWATFTVPGNKICWNVIIQLGLSSIADEDVGSADWTTYGTMGDHFDVTQADRISKVFFEDKLFQTWNHGRVVLIGDGARAMSAMQDAVLLANHIYDILPIIHDNIEAALKEYKKERFDAIKDQYPQSYISAQLVYGLTFYERVIRQIIFNWVPKSIQMKQLTKDTAYRPQSNFLPPAPRRGTVDIIPQRPSKRIQREELAMQ
;
A
#
# COMPACT_ATOMS: atom_id res chain seq x y z
N MET A 1 -13.62 11.58 -17.32
CA MET A 1 -13.98 11.31 -15.90
C MET A 1 -12.72 11.39 -15.06
N SER A 2 -12.83 11.80 -13.79
CA SER A 2 -11.68 11.80 -12.87
C SER A 2 -11.16 10.38 -12.65
N PHE A 3 -9.84 10.23 -12.48
CA PHE A 3 -9.19 8.94 -12.14
C PHE A 3 -9.34 8.60 -10.64
N SER A 4 -9.50 9.61 -9.78
CA SER A 4 -9.60 9.43 -8.34
C SER A 4 -10.62 10.37 -7.68
N LYS A 5 -11.03 10.06 -6.45
CA LYS A 5 -11.79 10.95 -5.54
C LYS A 5 -10.96 11.34 -4.32
N ARG A 6 -11.22 12.50 -3.72
CA ARG A 6 -10.55 12.92 -2.47
C ARG A 6 -11.16 12.19 -1.29
N ALA A 7 -10.34 11.67 -0.38
CA ALA A 7 -10.74 10.93 0.79
C ALA A 7 -10.58 11.79 2.05
N LEU A 8 -11.58 12.63 2.31
CA LEU A 8 -11.51 13.64 3.37
C LEU A 8 -11.92 13.10 4.75
N THR A 9 -12.81 12.11 4.79
CA THR A 9 -13.36 11.61 6.05
C THR A 9 -13.48 10.10 6.02
N ASN A 10 -13.17 9.47 7.15
CA ASN A 10 -13.47 8.06 7.41
C ASN A 10 -14.47 7.99 8.56
N THR A 11 -15.59 7.29 8.35
CA THR A 11 -16.53 7.00 9.44
C THR A 11 -16.36 5.54 9.86
N ILE A 12 -16.24 5.33 11.17
CA ILE A 12 -16.08 4.01 11.77
C ILE A 12 -17.37 3.67 12.50
N TYR A 13 -17.92 2.50 12.18
CA TYR A 13 -19.16 1.97 12.69
C TYR A 13 -18.91 0.67 13.46
N SER A 14 -19.80 0.35 14.39
CA SER A 14 -19.95 -1.00 14.94
C SER A 14 -20.72 -1.91 13.98
N GLY A 15 -20.74 -3.21 14.25
CA GLY A 15 -21.51 -4.18 13.47
C GLY A 15 -23.02 -3.90 13.38
N ASP A 16 -23.59 -3.13 14.31
CA ASP A 16 -24.97 -2.64 14.27
C ASP A 16 -25.11 -1.23 13.69
N LEU A 17 -24.09 -0.77 12.93
CA LEU A 17 -24.03 0.51 12.23
C LEU A 17 -24.11 1.76 13.11
N ARG A 18 -23.82 1.66 14.42
CA ARG A 18 -23.65 2.86 15.27
C ARG A 18 -22.27 3.46 15.03
N VAL A 19 -22.22 4.79 14.94
CA VAL A 19 -20.94 5.50 14.77
C VAL A 19 -20.09 5.35 16.02
N ILE A 20 -18.93 4.73 15.88
CA ILE A 20 -17.89 4.62 16.93
C ILE A 20 -16.99 5.86 16.89
N GLY A 21 -16.66 6.35 15.69
CA GLY A 21 -15.76 7.47 15.52
C GLY A 21 -15.74 8.02 14.10
N LYS A 22 -15.22 9.23 13.96
CA LYS A 22 -14.96 9.88 12.67
C LYS A 22 -13.52 10.37 12.68
N ALA A 23 -12.80 10.09 11.60
CA ALA A 23 -11.46 10.59 11.37
C ALA A 23 -11.46 11.52 10.16
N GLU A 24 -11.05 12.77 10.36
CA GLU A 24 -10.87 13.74 9.29
C GLU A 24 -9.42 13.69 8.79
N SER A 25 -9.25 13.74 7.48
CA SER A 25 -7.94 13.84 6.84
C SER A 25 -7.47 15.30 6.89
N TYR A 26 -6.71 15.67 7.91
CA TYR A 26 -6.05 16.99 7.99
C TYR A 26 -4.84 17.13 7.05
N THR A 27 -4.75 16.27 6.03
CA THR A 27 -3.57 16.11 5.20
C THR A 27 -3.37 17.30 4.28
N THR A 28 -4.39 17.87 3.67
CA THR A 28 -4.16 18.83 2.56
C THR A 28 -3.40 20.08 2.99
N ASN A 29 -3.77 20.70 4.12
CA ASN A 29 -3.07 21.90 4.59
C ASN A 29 -1.66 21.59 5.13
N SER A 30 -1.49 20.43 5.76
CA SER A 30 -0.24 20.05 6.41
C SER A 30 0.76 19.42 5.43
N ILE A 31 0.32 18.39 4.69
CA ILE A 31 1.06 17.63 3.68
C ILE A 31 1.16 18.39 2.36
N GLY A 32 0.15 19.19 2.00
CA GLY A 32 0.06 19.94 0.75
C GLY A 32 -0.72 19.23 -0.36
N TYR A 33 -1.14 17.99 -0.13
CA TYR A 33 -1.80 17.15 -1.11
C TYR A 33 -2.97 16.38 -0.49
N ASP A 34 -4.04 16.25 -1.26
CA ASP A 34 -5.20 15.47 -0.86
C ASP A 34 -4.85 13.98 -0.79
N ARG A 35 -5.42 13.28 0.19
CA ARG A 35 -5.50 11.82 0.12
C ARG A 35 -6.51 11.49 -0.97
N ILE A 36 -6.13 10.64 -1.92
CA ILE A 36 -7.01 10.24 -3.01
C ILE A 36 -7.28 8.73 -2.97
N LEU A 37 -8.44 8.33 -3.48
CA LEU A 37 -8.85 6.94 -3.65
C LEU A 37 -9.24 6.70 -5.11
N PHE A 38 -8.84 5.55 -5.61
CA PHE A 38 -9.05 5.09 -6.97
C PHE A 38 -9.14 3.57 -6.95
N ALA A 39 -9.73 3.00 -7.99
CA ALA A 39 -9.78 1.56 -8.15
C ALA A 39 -8.45 1.02 -8.70
N ARG A 40 -8.03 -0.13 -8.17
CA ARG A 40 -6.73 -0.74 -8.48
C ARG A 40 -6.57 -1.10 -9.97
N PRO A 41 -7.57 -1.70 -10.66
CA PRO A 41 -7.44 -2.00 -12.09
C PRO A 41 -7.15 -0.74 -12.92
N GLU A 42 -7.81 0.37 -12.62
CA GLU A 42 -7.62 1.64 -13.31
C GLU A 42 -6.21 2.19 -13.07
N LEU A 43 -5.66 2.08 -11.86
CA LEU A 43 -4.27 2.46 -11.59
C LEU A 43 -3.31 1.60 -12.42
N TYR A 44 -3.55 0.30 -12.47
CA TYR A 44 -2.72 -0.61 -13.25
C TYR A 44 -2.76 -0.28 -14.74
N ASP A 45 -3.94 -0.03 -15.30
CA ASP A 45 -4.08 0.39 -16.69
C ASP A 45 -3.33 1.70 -16.96
N LEU A 46 -3.43 2.67 -16.04
CA LEU A 46 -2.73 3.95 -16.16
C LEU A 46 -1.21 3.75 -16.16
N LEU A 47 -0.68 2.93 -15.24
CA LEU A 47 0.75 2.66 -15.13
C LEU A 47 1.27 1.82 -16.31
N PHE A 48 0.53 0.79 -16.73
CA PHE A 48 0.93 -0.05 -17.87
C PHE A 48 1.02 0.74 -19.17
N ARG A 49 0.16 1.73 -19.39
CA ARG A 49 0.25 2.63 -20.55
C ARG A 49 1.52 3.48 -20.58
N GLN A 50 2.17 3.70 -19.43
CA GLN A 50 3.45 4.40 -19.37
C GLN A 50 4.64 3.49 -19.68
N ILE A 51 4.44 2.17 -19.72
CA ILE A 51 5.50 1.21 -19.99
C ILE A 51 5.55 0.94 -21.50
N PRO A 52 6.71 1.06 -22.16
CA PRO A 52 6.83 0.76 -23.58
C PRO A 52 6.34 -0.67 -23.90
N PRO A 53 5.63 -0.87 -25.03
CA PRO A 53 5.18 -2.20 -25.44
C PRO A 53 6.34 -3.20 -25.50
N GLY A 54 6.09 -4.43 -25.06
CA GLY A 54 7.10 -5.50 -25.05
C GLY A 54 8.11 -5.45 -23.91
N LYS A 55 8.02 -4.49 -22.98
CA LYS A 55 8.84 -4.49 -21.74
C LYS A 55 8.23 -5.28 -20.59
N VAL A 56 6.93 -5.57 -20.66
CA VAL A 56 6.23 -6.42 -19.70
C VAL A 56 5.94 -7.76 -20.36
N HIS A 57 6.37 -8.84 -19.72
CA HIS A 57 6.11 -10.20 -20.16
C HIS A 57 5.27 -10.91 -19.10
N PHE A 58 4.05 -11.29 -19.48
CA PHE A 58 3.15 -12.07 -18.62
C PHE A 58 3.40 -13.57 -18.77
N SER A 59 2.85 -14.37 -17.86
CA SER A 59 2.97 -15.84 -17.85
C SER A 59 4.40 -16.38 -17.72
N ASN A 60 5.36 -15.51 -17.39
CA ASN A 60 6.74 -15.88 -17.10
C ASN A 60 6.96 -15.93 -15.59
N LYS A 61 7.16 -17.13 -15.05
CA LYS A 61 7.54 -17.32 -13.65
C LYS A 61 9.03 -17.64 -13.59
N ILE A 62 9.81 -16.85 -12.85
CA ILE A 62 11.18 -17.22 -12.49
C ILE A 62 11.10 -18.36 -11.47
N VAL A 63 11.69 -19.50 -11.80
CA VAL A 63 11.68 -20.71 -10.94
C VAL A 63 12.99 -20.90 -10.19
N ALA A 64 14.08 -20.36 -10.74
CA ALA A 64 15.40 -20.35 -10.11
C ALA A 64 16.19 -19.17 -10.68
N PHE A 65 17.23 -18.74 -9.96
CA PHE A 65 18.22 -17.83 -10.51
C PHE A 65 19.59 -18.11 -9.89
N ASP A 66 20.64 -17.74 -10.61
CA ASP A 66 22.02 -17.73 -10.15
C ASP A 66 22.66 -16.36 -10.47
N GLN A 67 23.72 -15.97 -9.77
CA GLN A 67 24.38 -14.69 -10.01
C GLN A 67 25.90 -14.81 -9.99
N ASP A 68 26.56 -14.03 -10.85
CA ASP A 68 28.02 -13.95 -10.96
C ASP A 68 28.51 -12.49 -10.98
N SER A 69 29.80 -12.30 -11.25
CA SER A 69 30.42 -10.97 -11.32
C SER A 69 29.88 -10.11 -12.48
N TYR A 70 29.18 -10.69 -13.45
CA TYR A 70 28.68 -9.99 -14.64
C TYR A 70 27.16 -9.78 -14.61
N GLY A 71 26.37 -10.60 -13.91
CA GLY A 71 24.91 -10.44 -13.88
C GLY A 71 24.18 -11.51 -13.06
N VAL A 72 22.85 -11.51 -13.20
CA VAL A 72 21.92 -12.51 -12.66
C VAL A 72 21.31 -13.26 -13.85
N THR A 73 21.32 -14.58 -13.80
CA THR A 73 20.65 -15.44 -14.78
C THR A 73 19.43 -16.09 -14.13
N GLY A 74 18.23 -15.69 -14.54
CA GLY A 74 16.97 -16.30 -14.11
C GLY A 74 16.51 -17.38 -15.07
N THR A 75 16.13 -18.54 -14.53
CA THR A 75 15.47 -19.63 -15.27
C THR A 75 13.96 -19.46 -15.15
N LEU A 76 13.28 -19.43 -16.29
CA LEU A 76 11.82 -19.32 -16.38
C LEU A 76 11.15 -20.70 -16.33
N GLY A 77 9.83 -20.72 -16.10
CA GLY A 77 9.04 -21.95 -16.00
C GLY A 77 9.00 -22.81 -17.27
N ASP A 78 9.34 -22.24 -18.44
CA ASP A 78 9.51 -22.96 -19.71
C ASP A 78 10.97 -23.43 -19.95
N ASN A 79 11.83 -23.34 -18.92
CA ASN A 79 13.27 -23.61 -18.95
C ASN A 79 14.10 -22.64 -19.80
N THR A 80 13.53 -21.55 -20.32
CA THR A 80 14.34 -20.50 -20.93
C THR A 80 15.11 -19.71 -19.87
N ALA A 81 16.26 -19.13 -20.26
CA ALA A 81 17.10 -18.35 -19.36
C ALA A 81 17.15 -16.89 -19.80
N VAL A 82 17.07 -15.97 -18.83
CA VAL A 82 17.19 -14.53 -19.05
C VAL A 82 18.32 -13.98 -18.19
N ARG A 83 19.21 -13.19 -18.78
CA ARG A 83 20.33 -12.55 -18.07
C ARG A 83 20.07 -11.05 -17.89
N VAL A 84 20.26 -10.54 -16.68
CA VAL A 84 20.09 -9.13 -16.31
C VAL A 84 21.24 -8.66 -15.44
N ASP A 85 21.49 -7.35 -15.37
CA ASP A 85 22.54 -6.80 -14.49
C ASP A 85 22.13 -6.80 -13.01
N ILE A 86 20.85 -6.51 -12.76
CA ILE A 86 20.24 -6.37 -11.44
C ILE A 86 18.88 -7.07 -11.47
N LEU A 87 18.60 -7.89 -10.46
CA LEU A 87 17.28 -8.48 -10.24
C LEU A 87 16.59 -7.75 -9.08
N VAL A 88 15.42 -7.18 -9.35
CA VAL A 88 14.55 -6.57 -8.35
C VAL A 88 13.39 -7.51 -8.10
N GLU A 89 13.23 -7.95 -6.86
CA GLU A 89 12.16 -8.86 -6.43
C GLU A 89 11.27 -8.18 -5.39
N LEU A 90 9.98 -8.50 -5.42
CA LEU A 90 9.06 -8.09 -4.36
C LEU A 90 9.27 -8.97 -3.15
N MET A 91 9.37 -8.38 -1.96
CA MET A 91 9.60 -9.15 -0.74
C MET A 91 8.38 -10.03 -0.42
N VAL A 92 8.51 -11.35 -0.61
CA VAL A 92 7.49 -12.34 -0.27
C VAL A 92 7.96 -13.19 0.90
N PRO A 93 7.25 -13.22 2.04
CA PRO A 93 7.63 -14.07 3.17
C PRO A 93 7.50 -15.56 2.85
N THR A 94 8.51 -16.34 3.25
CA THR A 94 8.52 -17.81 3.07
C THR A 94 7.88 -18.58 4.23
N THR A 95 7.75 -17.97 5.40
CA THR A 95 7.07 -18.52 6.58
C THR A 95 6.13 -17.48 7.16
N MET A 96 4.86 -17.85 7.28
CA MET A 96 3.77 -16.90 7.49
C MET A 96 3.25 -16.96 8.93
N SER A 97 3.39 -15.87 9.68
CA SER A 97 2.55 -15.59 10.84
C SER A 97 1.44 -14.66 10.38
N VAL A 98 0.40 -15.22 9.76
CA VAL A 98 -0.67 -14.40 9.20
C VAL A 98 -1.52 -13.85 10.35
N GLY A 99 -1.57 -12.52 10.47
CA GLY A 99 -2.43 -11.85 11.45
C GLY A 99 -3.85 -11.65 10.93
N TYR A 100 -3.99 -11.32 9.65
CA TYR A 100 -5.27 -11.04 9.03
C TYR A 100 -5.33 -11.51 7.58
N VAL A 101 -6.53 -11.88 7.13
CA VAL A 101 -6.84 -12.17 5.73
C VAL A 101 -7.84 -11.16 5.24
N SER A 102 -7.64 -10.65 4.02
CA SER A 102 -8.51 -9.68 3.38
C SER A 102 -9.00 -10.20 2.04
N LEU A 103 -10.31 -10.16 1.83
CA LEU A 103 -10.90 -10.23 0.50
C LEU A 103 -11.24 -8.81 0.08
N LEU A 104 -10.82 -8.40 -1.10
CA LEU A 104 -11.10 -7.06 -1.62
C LEU A 104 -11.57 -7.12 -3.05
N GLY A 105 -12.40 -6.16 -3.44
CA GLY A 105 -12.98 -6.09 -4.77
C GLY A 105 -13.31 -4.66 -5.18
N THR A 106 -13.67 -4.52 -6.46
CA THR A 106 -14.22 -3.28 -7.01
C THR A 106 -15.43 -3.64 -7.85
N THR A 107 -16.59 -3.08 -7.49
CA THR A 107 -17.84 -3.32 -8.20
C THR A 107 -17.75 -2.91 -9.68
N ASP A 108 -18.66 -3.45 -10.48
CA ASP A 108 -19.03 -2.81 -11.73
C ASP A 108 -19.72 -1.45 -11.49
N VAL A 109 -20.08 -0.78 -12.58
CA VAL A 109 -20.80 0.50 -12.54
C VAL A 109 -22.14 0.30 -11.84
N LEU A 110 -22.36 1.01 -10.75
CA LEU A 110 -23.56 0.94 -9.93
C LEU A 110 -24.60 1.97 -10.39
N ASP A 111 -25.88 1.66 -10.16
CA ASP A 111 -26.99 2.59 -10.36
C ASP A 111 -26.97 3.68 -9.28
N PRO A 112 -26.77 4.96 -9.64
CA PRO A 112 -26.78 6.05 -8.67
C PRO A 112 -28.10 6.24 -7.91
N LEU A 113 -29.24 5.76 -8.43
CA LEU A 113 -30.51 5.81 -7.70
C LEU A 113 -30.50 4.85 -6.50
N LYS A 114 -29.93 3.65 -6.66
CA LYS A 114 -29.74 2.69 -5.56
C LYS A 114 -28.56 3.10 -4.66
N TYR A 115 -27.52 3.70 -5.23
CA TYR A 115 -26.27 4.05 -4.54
C TYR A 115 -25.92 5.54 -4.65
N PRO A 116 -26.70 6.46 -4.05
CA PRO A 116 -26.52 7.90 -4.27
C PRO A 116 -25.14 8.43 -3.84
N GLY A 117 -24.45 7.76 -2.92
CA GLY A 117 -23.11 8.12 -2.48
C GLY A 117 -22.05 8.10 -3.59
N VAL A 118 -22.25 7.32 -4.66
CA VAL A 118 -21.29 7.23 -5.77
C VAL A 118 -21.23 8.51 -6.62
N LEU A 119 -22.25 9.37 -6.53
CA LEU A 119 -22.29 10.67 -7.23
C LEU A 119 -21.53 11.78 -6.51
N LYS A 120 -21.17 11.59 -5.23
CA LYS A 120 -20.45 12.63 -4.49
C LYS A 120 -19.06 12.86 -5.08
N ASP A 121 -18.62 14.11 -5.12
CA ASP A 121 -17.29 14.47 -5.63
C ASP A 121 -16.17 13.88 -4.78
N ASP A 122 -16.36 13.92 -3.46
CA ASP A 122 -15.44 13.31 -2.50
C ASP A 122 -15.81 11.84 -2.24
N CYS A 123 -14.79 11.05 -1.90
CA CYS A 123 -14.94 9.66 -1.52
C CYS A 123 -15.63 9.57 -0.15
N GLU A 124 -16.65 8.74 -0.08
CA GLU A 124 -17.22 8.27 1.17
C GLU A 124 -16.48 7.01 1.61
N THR A 125 -15.89 7.07 2.79
CA THR A 125 -15.19 5.93 3.39
C THR A 125 -15.90 5.48 4.64
N SER A 126 -16.27 4.21 4.69
CA SER A 126 -16.90 3.59 5.85
C SER A 126 -16.13 2.36 6.27
N PHE A 127 -15.81 2.25 7.55
CA PHE A 127 -15.28 1.06 8.20
C PHE A 127 -16.33 0.55 9.15
N ILE A 128 -16.69 -0.73 9.06
CA ILE A 128 -17.68 -1.36 9.93
C ILE A 128 -16.95 -2.47 10.65
N ILE A 129 -16.85 -2.37 11.96
CA ILE A 129 -16.10 -3.32 12.78
C ILE A 129 -17.10 -4.26 13.41
N GLY A 130 -17.03 -5.55 13.03
CA GLY A 130 -17.84 -6.61 13.57
C GLY A 130 -17.72 -6.74 15.10
N ASP A 131 -18.63 -7.51 15.68
CA ASP A 131 -18.70 -7.69 17.12
C ASP A 131 -18.28 -9.10 17.53
N LYS A 132 -18.91 -9.69 18.56
CA LYS A 132 -18.62 -11.07 18.97
C LYS A 132 -19.25 -12.11 18.03
N ASN A 133 -20.29 -11.72 17.32
CA ASN A 133 -21.07 -12.60 16.45
C ASN A 133 -20.57 -12.53 15.01
N THR A 134 -19.89 -11.43 14.64
CA THR A 134 -19.36 -11.22 13.28
C THR A 134 -17.85 -10.99 13.34
N PRO A 135 -17.02 -11.98 12.92
CA PRO A 135 -15.56 -11.89 13.01
C PRO A 135 -14.93 -11.03 11.90
N TYR A 136 -15.74 -10.20 11.24
CA TYR A 136 -15.37 -9.48 10.03
C TYR A 136 -15.24 -7.99 10.33
N THR A 137 -14.28 -7.35 9.69
CA THR A 137 -14.27 -5.90 9.52
C THR A 137 -14.47 -5.59 8.05
N TRP A 138 -15.43 -4.74 7.72
CA TRP A 138 -15.70 -4.31 6.36
C TRP A 138 -15.18 -2.90 6.14
N ALA A 139 -14.66 -2.60 4.96
CA ALA A 139 -14.51 -1.22 4.52
C ALA A 139 -15.06 -1.03 3.11
N THR A 140 -15.66 0.13 2.88
CA THR A 140 -16.17 0.57 1.58
C THR A 140 -15.65 1.96 1.26
N PHE A 141 -15.39 2.18 -0.03
CA PHE A 141 -14.83 3.42 -0.57
C PHE A 141 -15.52 3.73 -1.88
N THR A 142 -16.17 4.90 -2.01
CA THR A 142 -16.69 5.32 -3.32
C THR A 142 -15.55 5.83 -4.20
N VAL A 143 -15.48 5.37 -5.44
CA VAL A 143 -14.43 5.75 -6.40
C VAL A 143 -15.08 6.26 -7.69
N PRO A 144 -14.32 6.89 -8.62
CA PRO A 144 -14.90 7.39 -9.87
C PRO A 144 -15.55 6.29 -10.71
N GLY A 145 -16.45 6.70 -11.61
CA GLY A 145 -17.16 5.79 -12.52
C GLY A 145 -18.34 5.07 -11.88
N ASN A 146 -18.95 5.66 -10.85
CA ASN A 146 -20.07 5.09 -10.08
C ASN A 146 -19.75 3.71 -9.50
N LYS A 147 -18.55 3.51 -8.97
CA LYS A 147 -18.08 2.23 -8.43
C LYS A 147 -17.81 2.34 -6.93
N ILE A 148 -17.81 1.20 -6.26
CA ILE A 148 -17.37 1.05 -4.87
C ILE A 148 -16.21 0.05 -4.83
N CYS A 149 -15.11 0.44 -4.20
CA CYS A 149 -14.11 -0.50 -3.73
C CYS A 149 -14.53 -1.00 -2.34
N TRP A 150 -14.39 -2.28 -2.09
CA TRP A 150 -14.74 -2.88 -0.82
C TRP A 150 -13.66 -3.85 -0.34
N ASN A 151 -13.57 -4.06 0.97
CA ASN A 151 -12.80 -5.15 1.55
C ASN A 151 -13.50 -5.76 2.77
N VAL A 152 -13.21 -7.03 3.02
CA VAL A 152 -13.65 -7.82 4.17
C VAL A 152 -12.41 -8.42 4.80
N ILE A 153 -12.12 -8.05 6.04
CA ILE A 153 -10.94 -8.47 6.80
C ILE A 153 -11.36 -9.41 7.91
N ILE A 154 -10.65 -10.52 8.06
CA ILE A 154 -10.77 -11.49 9.16
C ILE A 154 -9.47 -11.50 9.96
N GLN A 155 -9.58 -11.43 11.29
CA GLN A 155 -8.45 -11.63 12.20
C GLN A 155 -8.23 -13.13 12.43
N LEU A 156 -7.08 -13.65 12.02
CA LEU A 156 -6.78 -15.06 12.20
C LEU A 156 -6.49 -15.39 13.67
N GLY A 157 -6.79 -16.63 14.06
CA GLY A 157 -6.65 -17.11 15.44
C GLY A 157 -7.88 -16.83 16.33
N LEU A 158 -8.81 -15.97 15.89
CA LEU A 158 -10.10 -15.79 16.57
C LEU A 158 -11.19 -16.77 16.08
N SER A 159 -11.02 -17.36 14.90
CA SER A 159 -12.07 -18.15 14.25
C SER A 159 -11.55 -19.51 13.79
N SER A 160 -12.00 -20.58 14.45
CA SER A 160 -12.18 -21.91 13.83
C SER A 160 -13.44 -21.96 12.93
N ILE A 161 -14.10 -20.81 12.72
CA ILE A 161 -15.49 -20.68 12.24
C ILE A 161 -15.55 -20.04 10.82
N ALA A 162 -14.43 -19.59 10.26
CA ALA A 162 -14.43 -18.80 9.02
C ALA A 162 -14.77 -19.59 7.73
N ASP A 163 -14.86 -20.91 7.80
CA ASP A 163 -15.16 -21.76 6.64
C ASP A 163 -16.67 -21.90 6.37
N GLU A 164 -17.54 -21.46 7.28
CA GLU A 164 -19.00 -21.59 7.14
C GLU A 164 -19.66 -20.21 6.93
N ASP A 165 -20.12 -19.97 5.70
CA ASP A 165 -21.06 -18.92 5.27
C ASP A 165 -20.65 -17.45 5.51
N VAL A 166 -19.95 -16.86 4.54
CA VAL A 166 -19.83 -15.40 4.35
C VAL A 166 -21.17 -14.78 3.84
N GLY A 167 -22.20 -15.60 3.64
CA GLY A 167 -23.26 -15.34 2.67
C GLY A 167 -24.43 -14.43 3.07
N SER A 168 -24.81 -14.21 4.35
CA SER A 168 -26.24 -13.92 4.57
C SER A 168 -26.70 -12.80 5.52
N ALA A 169 -25.87 -11.98 6.18
CA ALA A 169 -26.47 -11.00 7.13
C ALA A 169 -25.77 -9.66 7.35
N ASP A 170 -24.60 -9.40 6.78
CA ASP A 170 -23.83 -8.23 7.18
C ASP A 170 -24.16 -6.99 6.35
N TRP A 171 -24.59 -5.95 7.06
CA TRP A 171 -25.03 -4.68 6.50
C TRP A 171 -23.85 -3.72 6.29
N THR A 172 -23.86 -3.02 5.16
CA THR A 172 -23.00 -1.89 4.83
C THR A 172 -23.82 -0.61 4.75
N THR A 173 -23.16 0.54 4.62
CA THR A 173 -23.83 1.83 4.33
C THR A 173 -24.52 1.86 2.96
N TYR A 174 -24.30 0.84 2.13
CA TYR A 174 -24.79 0.73 0.76
C TYR A 174 -25.58 -0.56 0.48
N GLY A 175 -26.10 -1.24 1.51
CA GLY A 175 -26.77 -2.54 1.36
C GLY A 175 -25.97 -3.68 1.97
N THR A 176 -26.26 -4.93 1.62
CA THR A 176 -25.55 -6.08 2.18
C THR A 176 -24.18 -6.27 1.54
N MET A 177 -23.29 -7.02 2.19
CA MET A 177 -22.03 -7.41 1.54
C MET A 177 -22.26 -8.30 0.30
N GLY A 178 -23.30 -9.15 0.33
CA GLY A 178 -23.73 -9.95 -0.81
C GLY A 178 -24.04 -9.10 -2.04
N ASP A 179 -24.76 -7.97 -1.85
CA ASP A 179 -25.04 -7.02 -2.94
C ASP A 179 -23.78 -6.56 -3.67
N HIS A 180 -22.68 -6.32 -2.95
CA HIS A 180 -21.41 -5.88 -3.55
C HIS A 180 -20.68 -7.02 -4.25
N PHE A 181 -20.71 -8.23 -3.69
CA PHE A 181 -20.13 -9.43 -4.32
C PHE A 181 -20.85 -9.75 -5.64
N ASP A 182 -22.18 -9.73 -5.65
CA ASP A 182 -23.01 -10.08 -6.81
C ASP A 182 -22.75 -9.17 -8.02
N VAL A 183 -22.35 -7.92 -7.77
CA VAL A 183 -22.02 -6.93 -8.81
C VAL A 183 -20.51 -6.73 -9.01
N THR A 184 -19.68 -7.60 -8.43
CA THR A 184 -18.22 -7.57 -8.61
C THR A 184 -17.78 -8.75 -9.48
N GLN A 185 -17.08 -8.45 -10.57
CA GLN A 185 -16.50 -9.48 -11.42
C GLN A 185 -15.43 -10.27 -10.65
N ALA A 186 -15.45 -11.61 -10.78
CA ALA A 186 -14.60 -12.50 -9.99
C ALA A 186 -13.08 -12.23 -10.19
N ASP A 187 -12.66 -11.81 -11.38
CA ASP A 187 -11.29 -11.43 -11.71
C ASP A 187 -10.84 -10.13 -11.02
N ARG A 188 -11.78 -9.32 -10.52
CA ARG A 188 -11.50 -8.11 -9.72
C ARG A 188 -11.50 -8.38 -8.22
N ILE A 189 -11.76 -9.61 -7.78
CA ILE A 189 -11.69 -10.01 -6.39
C ILE A 189 -10.27 -10.54 -6.11
N SER A 190 -9.61 -9.99 -5.10
CA SER A 190 -8.29 -10.43 -4.66
C SER A 190 -8.34 -10.87 -3.21
N LYS A 191 -7.67 -11.99 -2.91
CA LYS A 191 -7.34 -12.40 -1.55
C LYS A 191 -5.94 -11.93 -1.21
N VAL A 192 -5.81 -11.19 -0.11
CA VAL A 192 -4.55 -10.64 0.38
C VAL A 192 -4.35 -11.08 1.82
N PHE A 193 -3.12 -11.46 2.15
CA PHE A 193 -2.70 -11.78 3.50
C PHE A 193 -1.97 -10.57 4.07
N PHE A 194 -2.39 -10.08 5.22
CA PHE A 194 -1.68 -9.02 5.92
C PHE A 194 -0.60 -9.67 6.78
N GLU A 195 0.63 -9.56 6.28
CA GLU A 195 1.83 -10.06 6.93
C GLU A 195 2.75 -8.89 7.21
N ASP A 196 2.98 -8.65 8.50
CA ASP A 196 4.00 -7.71 8.93
C ASP A 196 5.23 -8.52 9.29
N LYS A 197 6.28 -8.42 8.47
CA LYS A 197 7.62 -8.94 8.77
C LYS A 197 8.68 -7.94 8.35
N LEU A 198 9.46 -7.47 9.32
CA LEU A 198 10.62 -6.62 9.03
C LEU A 198 11.85 -7.49 8.73
N PHE A 199 12.23 -7.58 7.45
CA PHE A 199 13.41 -8.31 7.03
C PHE A 199 14.69 -7.51 7.32
N GLN A 200 15.70 -8.17 7.86
CA GLN A 200 17.00 -7.56 8.14
C GLN A 200 17.92 -7.54 6.92
N THR A 201 17.67 -8.34 5.89
CA THR A 201 18.50 -8.43 4.68
C THR A 201 17.64 -8.11 3.48
N TRP A 202 18.02 -7.09 2.71
CA TRP A 202 17.25 -6.58 1.56
C TRP A 202 18.00 -6.73 0.24
N ASN A 203 19.26 -7.13 0.27
CA ASN A 203 20.04 -7.36 -0.93
C ASN A 203 21.07 -8.48 -0.69
N HIS A 204 21.48 -9.10 -1.79
CA HIS A 204 22.58 -10.05 -1.83
C HIS A 204 23.21 -10.00 -3.23
N GLY A 205 24.44 -9.49 -3.32
CA GLY A 205 25.10 -9.25 -4.60
C GLY A 205 24.32 -8.29 -5.48
N ARG A 206 23.81 -8.78 -6.61
CA ARG A 206 23.05 -8.05 -7.64
C ARG A 206 21.53 -8.17 -7.49
N VAL A 207 21.05 -8.81 -6.41
CA VAL A 207 19.63 -9.00 -6.13
C VAL A 207 19.20 -8.06 -5.03
N VAL A 208 18.05 -7.41 -5.18
CA VAL A 208 17.46 -6.51 -4.19
C VAL A 208 15.96 -6.79 -4.02
N LEU A 209 15.51 -6.68 -2.78
CA LEU A 209 14.11 -6.79 -2.38
C LEU A 209 13.52 -5.40 -2.19
N ILE A 210 12.32 -5.17 -2.72
CA ILE A 210 11.52 -3.96 -2.49
C ILE A 210 10.11 -4.31 -2.00
N GLY A 211 9.50 -3.36 -1.30
CA GLY A 211 8.18 -3.51 -0.73
C GLY A 211 8.20 -4.35 0.54
N ASP A 212 7.45 -3.94 1.54
CA ASP A 212 6.94 -4.86 2.56
C ASP A 212 5.54 -5.31 2.10
N GLY A 213 5.18 -6.56 2.35
CA GLY A 213 3.93 -7.17 1.87
C GLY A 213 2.64 -6.49 2.37
N ALA A 214 2.73 -5.49 3.25
CA ALA A 214 1.57 -4.89 3.88
C ALA A 214 1.16 -3.53 3.28
N ARG A 215 2.09 -2.76 2.68
CA ARG A 215 1.79 -1.36 2.29
C ARG A 215 2.31 -0.99 0.91
N ALA A 216 1.37 -0.80 -0.03
CA ALA A 216 1.65 -0.28 -1.37
C ALA A 216 2.46 1.03 -1.36
N MET A 217 2.20 1.91 -0.37
CA MET A 217 2.96 3.16 -0.22
C MET A 217 4.44 2.91 0.10
N SER A 218 4.76 1.95 0.98
CA SER A 218 6.14 1.58 1.28
C SER A 218 6.84 1.07 0.02
N ALA A 219 6.19 0.18 -0.73
CA ALA A 219 6.74 -0.34 -2.00
C ALA A 219 6.98 0.75 -3.04
N MET A 220 6.09 1.76 -3.13
CA MET A 220 6.29 2.91 -4.01
C MET A 220 7.49 3.77 -3.58
N GLN A 221 7.65 4.02 -2.28
CA GLN A 221 8.80 4.75 -1.73
C GLN A 221 10.11 4.00 -1.99
N ASP A 222 10.11 2.68 -1.80
CA ASP A 222 11.23 1.80 -2.06
C ASP A 222 11.62 1.84 -3.54
N ALA A 223 10.64 1.75 -4.45
CA ALA A 223 10.88 1.84 -5.89
C ALA A 223 11.52 3.17 -6.31
N VAL A 224 11.06 4.29 -5.75
CA VAL A 224 11.63 5.62 -6.03
C VAL A 224 13.07 5.72 -5.53
N LEU A 225 13.34 5.29 -4.31
CA LEU A 225 14.70 5.33 -3.76
C LEU A 225 15.64 4.40 -4.50
N LEU A 226 15.21 3.17 -4.76
CA LEU A 226 16.00 2.21 -5.52
C LEU A 226 16.33 2.76 -6.91
N ALA A 227 15.36 3.40 -7.58
CA ALA A 227 15.62 4.05 -8.87
C ALA A 227 16.68 5.16 -8.78
N ASN A 228 16.69 5.96 -7.71
CA ASN A 228 17.74 6.96 -7.47
C ASN A 228 19.12 6.32 -7.31
N HIS A 229 19.21 5.25 -6.52
CA HIS A 229 20.47 4.52 -6.31
C HIS A 229 20.96 3.85 -7.59
N ILE A 230 20.06 3.24 -8.38
CA ILE A 230 20.40 2.64 -9.69
C ILE A 230 20.88 3.71 -10.68
N TYR A 231 20.23 4.87 -10.73
CA TYR A 231 20.59 5.97 -11.63
C TYR A 231 22.03 6.47 -11.42
N ASP A 232 22.52 6.41 -10.18
CA ASP A 232 23.86 6.87 -9.79
C ASP A 232 24.98 5.83 -10.04
N ILE A 233 24.64 4.59 -10.46
CA ILE A 233 25.63 3.52 -10.70
C ILE A 233 26.45 3.82 -11.96
N LEU A 234 27.69 4.26 -11.78
CA LEU A 234 28.68 4.42 -12.86
C LEU A 234 30.10 4.15 -12.36
N PRO A 235 30.86 3.21 -12.95
CA PRO A 235 30.45 2.22 -13.96
C PRO A 235 29.53 1.12 -13.41
N ILE A 236 28.83 0.40 -14.29
CA ILE A 236 27.97 -0.76 -13.96
C ILE A 236 28.85 -2.00 -13.75
N ILE A 237 29.49 -2.08 -12.60
CA ILE A 237 30.30 -3.22 -12.15
C ILE A 237 29.73 -3.78 -10.84
N HIS A 238 30.06 -5.04 -10.54
CA HIS A 238 29.54 -5.75 -9.37
C HIS A 238 29.64 -4.94 -8.06
N ASP A 239 30.84 -4.43 -7.75
CA ASP A 239 31.10 -3.70 -6.51
C ASP A 239 30.26 -2.41 -6.39
N ASN A 240 30.06 -1.69 -7.49
CA ASN A 240 29.26 -0.47 -7.51
C ASN A 240 27.77 -0.76 -7.35
N ILE A 241 27.28 -1.84 -7.96
CA ILE A 241 25.90 -2.30 -7.79
C ILE A 241 25.67 -2.70 -6.34
N GLU A 242 26.52 -3.58 -5.79
CA GLU A 242 26.36 -4.04 -4.41
C GLU A 242 26.43 -2.88 -3.41
N ALA A 243 27.36 -1.93 -3.62
CA ALA A 243 27.45 -0.72 -2.83
C ALA A 243 26.17 0.13 -2.91
N ALA A 244 25.62 0.36 -4.10
CA ALA A 244 24.38 1.12 -4.27
C ALA A 244 23.17 0.44 -3.60
N LEU A 245 23.05 -0.88 -3.71
CA LEU A 245 21.97 -1.64 -3.07
C LEU A 245 22.10 -1.64 -1.53
N LYS A 246 23.32 -1.66 -0.99
CA LYS A 246 23.60 -1.47 0.44
C LYS A 246 23.26 -0.05 0.90
N GLU A 247 23.61 0.97 0.11
CA GLU A 247 23.25 2.37 0.39
C GLU A 247 21.73 2.58 0.38
N TYR A 248 21.00 2.00 -0.57
CA TYR A 248 19.53 1.99 -0.61
C TYR A 248 18.92 1.47 0.70
N LYS A 249 19.33 0.28 1.14
CA LYS A 249 18.86 -0.28 2.41
C LYS A 249 19.19 0.64 3.57
N LYS A 250 20.43 1.15 3.64
CA LYS A 250 20.87 2.03 4.73
C LYS A 250 20.00 3.30 4.84
N GLU A 251 19.61 3.87 3.71
CA GLU A 251 18.75 5.06 3.68
C GLU A 251 17.30 4.77 4.07
N ARG A 252 16.77 3.59 3.69
CA ARG A 252 15.34 3.29 3.84
C ARG A 252 14.99 2.52 5.12
N PHE A 253 15.90 1.68 5.60
CA PHE A 253 15.60 0.69 6.64
C PHE A 253 15.12 1.30 7.96
N ASP A 254 15.76 2.37 8.43
CA ASP A 254 15.38 3.02 9.70
C ASP A 254 13.98 3.64 9.64
N ALA A 255 13.61 4.23 8.50
CA ALA A 255 12.27 4.77 8.30
C ALA A 255 11.20 3.67 8.33
N ILE A 256 11.45 2.51 7.72
CA ILE A 256 10.52 1.36 7.81
C ILE A 256 10.46 0.82 9.24
N LYS A 257 11.60 0.65 9.88
CA LYS A 257 11.69 0.16 11.26
C LYS A 257 10.88 1.04 12.23
N ASP A 258 10.90 2.35 12.04
CA ASP A 258 10.12 3.31 12.81
C ASP A 258 8.62 3.25 12.53
N GLN A 259 8.23 2.96 11.29
CA GLN A 259 6.82 2.84 10.87
C GLN A 259 6.21 1.48 11.26
N TYR A 260 7.03 0.46 11.46
CA TYR A 260 6.60 -0.91 11.68
C TYR A 260 5.74 -1.12 12.93
N PRO A 261 6.09 -0.62 14.13
CA PRO A 261 5.18 -0.73 15.29
C PRO A 261 3.85 -0.01 15.09
N GLN A 262 3.88 1.10 14.33
CA GLN A 262 2.68 1.89 14.03
C GLN A 262 1.72 1.14 13.10
N SER A 263 2.22 0.26 12.23
CA SER A 263 1.35 -0.57 11.39
C SER A 263 0.51 -1.53 12.21
N TYR A 264 1.13 -2.17 13.19
CA TYR A 264 0.46 -3.09 14.09
C TYR A 264 -0.63 -2.40 14.91
N ILE A 265 -0.32 -1.25 15.53
CA ILE A 265 -1.32 -0.47 16.28
C ILE A 265 -2.46 -0.02 15.36
N SER A 266 -2.15 0.43 14.14
CA SER A 266 -3.17 0.82 13.16
C SER A 266 -4.06 -0.36 12.78
N ALA A 267 -3.49 -1.54 12.56
CA ALA A 267 -4.24 -2.76 12.25
C ALA A 267 -5.15 -3.17 13.42
N GLN A 268 -4.66 -3.12 14.66
CA GLN A 268 -5.46 -3.38 15.86
C GLN A 268 -6.62 -2.39 16.02
N LEU A 269 -6.36 -1.11 15.74
CA LEU A 269 -7.39 -0.08 15.83
C LEU A 269 -8.51 -0.27 14.81
N VAL A 270 -8.17 -0.64 13.57
CA VAL A 270 -9.14 -0.74 12.49
C VAL A 270 -9.78 -2.12 12.44
N TYR A 271 -9.00 -3.20 12.61
CA TYR A 271 -9.43 -4.58 12.38
C TYR A 271 -9.48 -5.45 13.64
N GLY A 272 -8.93 -4.98 14.76
CA GLY A 272 -8.86 -5.76 16.00
C GLY A 272 -10.23 -5.98 16.63
N LEU A 273 -10.56 -7.23 16.96
CA LEU A 273 -11.88 -7.58 17.51
C LEU A 273 -11.87 -7.91 19.01
N THR A 274 -10.68 -8.05 19.60
CA THR A 274 -10.54 -8.41 21.02
C THR A 274 -11.05 -7.30 21.95
N PHE A 275 -11.40 -7.66 23.19
CA PHE A 275 -11.84 -6.68 24.18
C PHE A 275 -10.79 -5.58 24.41
N TYR A 276 -9.51 -5.95 24.49
CA TYR A 276 -8.42 -5.01 24.69
C TYR A 276 -8.27 -4.01 23.53
N GLU A 277 -8.39 -4.48 22.29
CA GLU A 277 -8.34 -3.62 21.09
C GLU A 277 -9.51 -2.64 21.04
N ARG A 278 -10.71 -3.05 21.48
CA ARG A 278 -11.87 -2.16 21.62
C ARG A 278 -11.63 -1.06 22.65
N VAL A 279 -10.99 -1.38 23.77
CA VAL A 279 -10.62 -0.38 24.80
C VAL A 279 -9.59 0.60 24.25
N ILE A 280 -8.52 0.11 23.60
CA ILE A 280 -7.52 0.96 22.96
C ILE A 280 -8.18 1.90 21.95
N ARG A 281 -9.08 1.37 21.11
CA ARG A 281 -9.80 2.16 20.11
C ARG A 281 -10.58 3.31 20.74
N GLN A 282 -11.30 3.04 21.83
CA GLN A 282 -12.06 4.07 22.54
C GLN A 282 -11.14 5.15 23.12
N ILE A 283 -9.99 4.76 23.69
CA ILE A 283 -9.00 5.72 24.20
C ILE A 283 -8.42 6.55 23.04
N ILE A 284 -8.00 5.92 21.94
CA ILE A 284 -7.32 6.61 20.85
C ILE A 284 -8.28 7.56 20.12
N PHE A 285 -9.50 7.14 19.78
CA PHE A 285 -10.41 8.00 19.02
C PHE A 285 -11.08 9.09 19.84
N ASN A 286 -11.26 8.91 21.16
CA ASN A 286 -11.98 9.90 21.97
C ASN A 286 -11.08 10.70 22.91
N TRP A 287 -9.96 10.15 23.39
CA TRP A 287 -9.18 10.77 24.46
C TRP A 287 -7.80 11.25 24.03
N VAL A 288 -7.21 10.68 22.98
CA VAL A 288 -5.90 11.14 22.49
C VAL A 288 -6.05 12.54 21.86
N PRO A 289 -5.34 13.56 22.38
CA PRO A 289 -5.42 14.92 21.85
C PRO A 289 -5.04 14.99 20.38
N LYS A 290 -5.73 15.86 19.62
CA LYS A 290 -5.46 16.10 18.19
C LYS A 290 -4.00 16.49 17.93
N SER A 291 -3.33 17.19 18.85
CA SER A 291 -1.91 17.55 18.71
C SER A 291 -0.99 16.33 18.64
N ILE A 292 -1.28 15.27 19.41
CA ILE A 292 -0.51 14.02 19.38
C ILE A 292 -0.79 13.28 18.07
N GLN A 293 -2.06 13.20 17.65
CA GLN A 293 -2.43 12.57 16.37
C GLN A 293 -1.75 13.29 15.19
N MET A 294 -1.72 14.62 15.21
CA MET A 294 -1.05 15.43 14.18
C MET A 294 0.47 15.26 14.20
N LYS A 295 1.10 15.12 15.38
CA LYS A 295 2.53 14.82 15.48
C LYS A 295 2.85 13.44 14.87
N GLN A 296 2.01 12.44 15.13
CA GLN A 296 2.16 11.12 14.52
C GLN A 296 1.97 11.18 13.01
N LEU A 297 0.92 11.84 12.52
CA LEU A 297 0.69 12.03 11.08
C LEU A 297 1.86 12.75 10.39
N THR A 298 2.43 13.76 11.06
CA THR A 298 3.61 14.47 10.59
C THR A 298 4.79 13.51 10.46
N LYS A 299 5.07 12.68 11.48
CA LYS A 299 6.12 11.67 11.43
C LYS A 299 5.91 10.68 10.28
N ASP A 300 4.70 10.12 10.18
CA ASP A 300 4.37 9.08 9.19
C ASP A 300 4.45 9.59 7.75
N THR A 301 4.24 10.90 7.57
CA THR A 301 4.18 11.51 6.24
C THR A 301 5.40 12.37 5.93
N ALA A 302 6.35 12.58 6.84
CA ALA A 302 7.53 13.40 6.56
C ALA A 302 8.48 12.75 5.54
N TYR A 303 8.47 11.41 5.46
CA TYR A 303 9.30 10.67 4.51
C TYR A 303 8.60 10.54 3.15
N ARG A 304 9.06 11.29 2.14
CA ARG A 304 8.47 11.33 0.79
C ARG A 304 9.57 11.41 -0.28
N PRO A 305 10.30 10.32 -0.53
CA PRO A 305 11.34 10.31 -1.55
C PRO A 305 10.74 10.63 -2.94
N GLN A 306 11.54 11.29 -3.76
CA GLN A 306 11.25 11.67 -5.14
C GLN A 306 12.40 11.23 -6.04
N SER A 307 12.10 10.96 -7.30
CA SER A 307 13.14 10.62 -8.28
C SER A 307 14.03 11.83 -8.53
N ASN A 308 15.33 11.71 -8.23
CA ASN A 308 16.32 12.79 -8.35
C ASN A 308 16.45 13.33 -9.78
N PHE A 309 16.13 12.50 -10.78
CA PHE A 309 16.17 12.84 -12.20
C PHE A 309 14.86 13.44 -12.74
N LEU A 310 13.90 13.75 -11.86
CA LEU A 310 12.67 14.47 -12.21
C LEU A 310 12.62 15.83 -11.50
N PRO A 311 11.88 16.82 -12.05
CA PRO A 311 11.65 18.08 -11.35
C PRO A 311 11.00 17.84 -9.97
N PRO A 312 11.40 18.58 -8.93
CA PRO A 312 10.83 18.41 -7.60
C PRO A 312 9.34 18.78 -7.60
N ALA A 313 8.54 17.97 -6.92
CA ALA A 313 7.13 18.24 -6.69
C ALA A 313 6.96 19.56 -5.90
N PRO A 314 6.00 20.42 -6.27
CA PRO A 314 5.79 21.69 -5.56
C PRO A 314 5.55 21.49 -4.06
N ARG A 315 6.17 22.32 -3.21
CA ARG A 315 5.86 22.34 -1.77
C ARG A 315 4.54 23.08 -1.55
N ARG A 316 3.46 22.34 -1.30
CA ARG A 316 2.12 22.89 -1.03
C ARG A 316 1.73 22.88 0.45
N GLY A 317 2.42 22.09 1.27
CA GLY A 317 2.11 21.88 2.68
C GLY A 317 3.09 22.58 3.63
N THR A 318 2.69 22.66 4.90
CA THR A 318 3.48 23.28 5.98
C THR A 318 4.43 22.31 6.68
N VAL A 319 4.18 21.01 6.61
CA VAL A 319 5.03 19.99 7.24
C VAL A 319 6.40 19.95 6.58
N ASP A 320 7.45 19.88 7.42
CA ASP A 320 8.80 19.66 6.95
C ASP A 320 8.97 18.24 6.42
N ILE A 321 9.63 18.15 5.26
CA ILE A 321 9.90 16.90 4.57
C ILE A 321 11.32 16.47 4.94
N ILE A 322 11.50 15.18 5.23
CA ILE A 322 12.83 14.63 5.45
C ILE A 322 13.63 14.78 4.15
N PRO A 323 14.78 15.47 4.16
CA PRO A 323 15.55 15.69 2.94
C PRO A 323 16.04 14.35 2.39
N GLN A 324 15.91 14.17 1.07
CA GLN A 324 16.47 13.02 0.36
C GLN A 324 17.92 13.27 -0.02
N ARG A 325 18.69 12.20 -0.21
CA ARG A 325 20.07 12.33 -0.71
C ARG A 325 20.07 12.82 -2.16
N PRO A 326 20.82 13.88 -2.50
CA PRO A 326 20.95 14.33 -3.88
C PRO A 326 21.72 13.30 -4.73
N SER A 327 21.42 13.27 -6.03
CA SER A 327 22.11 12.38 -6.98
C SER A 327 23.57 12.80 -7.17
N LYS A 328 24.49 11.85 -6.96
CA LYS A 328 25.92 12.07 -7.21
C LYS A 328 26.20 12.26 -8.71
N ARG A 329 25.37 11.68 -9.57
CA ARG A 329 25.50 11.83 -11.02
C ARG A 329 25.11 13.23 -11.48
N ILE A 330 23.95 13.73 -11.07
CA ILE A 330 23.49 15.08 -11.44
C ILE A 330 24.49 16.14 -10.99
N GLN A 331 25.00 16.03 -9.76
CA GLN A 331 26.03 16.95 -9.25
C GLN A 331 27.30 16.97 -10.12
N ARG A 332 27.73 15.80 -10.62
CA ARG A 332 28.89 15.71 -11.53
C ARG A 332 28.58 16.33 -12.90
N GLU A 333 27.38 16.10 -13.43
CA GLU A 333 26.93 16.67 -14.70
C GLU A 333 26.83 18.19 -14.62
N GLU A 334 26.30 18.74 -13.52
CA GLU A 334 26.25 20.18 -13.25
C GLU A 334 27.63 20.82 -13.13
N LEU A 335 28.55 20.16 -12.41
CA LEU A 335 29.95 20.63 -12.30
C LEU A 335 30.71 20.59 -13.62
N ALA A 336 30.37 19.65 -14.53
CA ALA A 336 31.00 19.55 -15.84
C ALA A 336 30.49 20.59 -16.85
N MET A 337 29.35 21.25 -16.56
CA MET A 337 28.80 22.34 -17.37
C MET A 337 29.31 23.73 -16.96
N GLN A 338 29.98 23.84 -15.81
CA GLN A 338 30.65 25.06 -15.33
C GLN A 338 32.09 25.11 -15.85
#